data_AF-A0A4Q3Y1A6-F1
#
_entry.id   AF-A0A4Q3Y1A6-F1
#
_cell.length_a   1.000
_cell.length_b   1.000
_cell.length_c   1.000
_cell.angle_alpha   90.00
_cell.angle_beta   90.00
_cell.angle_gamma   90.00
#
_symmetry.space_group_name_H-M   'P 1'
#
loop_
_entity.id
_entity.type
_entity.pdbx_description
1 polymer ?
#
loop_
_entity_poly.entity_id
_entity_poly.type
_entity_poly.pdbx_seq_one_letter_code
_entity_poly.pdbx_strand_id
1 'polypeptide(L)'
;MFLLLVLGGPAFAQSADVPTAWRLLDYIAVDYGGAVNAGRVTNAAEYAEMTEFAASVAERLQSLPPTAARTSLLADGARLKALVAAKASSADVAQLTRAMASTLLKAYPIPLAPARAPDLTRGAALFKQ
;
A
#
# COMPACT_ATOMS: atom_id res chain seq x y z
N MET A 1 2.60 45.45 -4.73
CA MET A 1 2.10 44.45 -3.76
C MET A 1 0.82 43.84 -4.33
N PHE A 2 0.93 42.68 -4.98
CA PHE A 2 -0.23 41.90 -5.45
C PHE A 2 -0.14 40.52 -4.81
N LEU A 3 -1.13 40.25 -3.96
CA LEU A 3 -1.26 39.08 -3.11
C LEU A 3 -1.63 37.87 -3.99
N LEU A 4 -0.74 36.89 -4.08
CA LEU A 4 -1.04 35.58 -4.67
C LEU A 4 -1.78 34.74 -3.63
N LEU A 5 -3.10 34.62 -3.81
CA LEU A 5 -3.94 33.73 -3.02
C LEU A 5 -3.84 32.31 -3.62
N VAL A 6 -3.02 31.45 -3.02
CA VAL A 6 -2.97 30.03 -3.36
C VAL A 6 -4.21 29.36 -2.79
N LEU A 7 -5.20 29.08 -3.65
CA LEU A 7 -6.30 28.17 -3.33
C LEU A 7 -5.76 26.73 -3.36
N GLY A 8 -5.21 26.28 -2.24
CA GLY A 8 -4.99 24.87 -1.98
C GLY A 8 -6.36 24.20 -1.85
N GLY A 9 -6.81 23.51 -2.91
CA GLY A 9 -7.94 22.59 -2.79
C GLY A 9 -7.61 21.50 -1.75
N PRO A 10 -8.61 20.93 -1.06
CA PRO A 10 -8.36 19.81 -0.18
C PRO A 10 -7.75 18.68 -1.01
N ALA A 11 -6.49 18.33 -0.72
CA ALA A 11 -5.93 17.08 -1.17
C ALA A 11 -6.75 15.97 -0.52
N PHE A 12 -7.69 15.39 -1.28
CA PHE A 12 -8.39 14.20 -0.84
C PHE A 12 -7.39 13.05 -0.74
N ALA A 13 -6.81 12.86 0.44
CA ALA A 13 -5.96 11.72 0.78
C ALA A 13 -6.74 10.39 0.86
N GLN A 14 -7.93 10.31 0.27
CA GLN A 14 -8.87 9.22 0.53
C GLN A 14 -8.70 8.00 -0.40
N SER A 15 -7.96 8.15 -1.51
CA SER A 15 -7.65 7.05 -2.44
C SER A 15 -6.19 6.60 -2.42
N ALA A 16 -5.31 7.32 -1.72
CA ALA A 16 -3.87 7.03 -1.72
C ALA A 16 -3.48 5.81 -0.87
N ASP A 17 -4.39 5.29 -0.04
CA ASP A 17 -4.06 4.24 0.93
C ASP A 17 -4.15 2.82 0.37
N VAL A 18 -5.12 2.53 -0.50
CA VAL A 18 -5.31 1.17 -1.06
C VAL A 18 -4.20 0.80 -2.05
N PRO A 19 -3.88 1.60 -3.09
CA PRO A 19 -2.82 1.25 -4.04
C PRO A 19 -1.45 1.15 -3.38
N THR A 20 -1.19 1.99 -2.37
CA THR A 20 0.07 1.99 -1.63
C THR A 20 0.18 0.77 -0.73
N ALA A 21 -0.86 0.44 0.05
CA ALA A 21 -0.87 -0.77 0.87
C ALA A 21 -0.71 -2.03 0.00
N TRP A 22 -1.39 -2.08 -1.16
CA TRP A 22 -1.24 -3.19 -2.10
C TRP A 22 0.20 -3.32 -2.61
N ARG A 23 0.85 -2.22 -2.99
CA ARG A 23 2.24 -2.24 -3.47
C ARG A 23 3.23 -2.68 -2.39
N LEU A 24 3.04 -2.22 -1.15
CA LEU A 24 3.87 -2.66 -0.03
C LEU A 24 3.70 -4.16 0.25
N LEU A 25 2.47 -4.68 0.18
CA LEU A 25 2.22 -6.12 0.29
C LEU A 25 2.96 -6.91 -0.82
N ASP A 26 2.94 -6.41 -2.05
CA ASP A 26 3.65 -7.00 -3.19
C ASP A 26 5.17 -7.00 -2.98
N TYR A 27 5.76 -5.87 -2.57
CA TYR A 27 7.19 -5.80 -2.24
C TYR A 27 7.60 -6.78 -1.15
N ILE A 28 6.85 -6.83 -0.03
CA ILE A 28 7.15 -7.79 1.05
C ILE A 28 7.04 -9.23 0.51
N ALA A 29 6.09 -9.53 -0.39
CA ALA A 29 5.92 -10.88 -0.94
C ALA A 29 7.11 -11.37 -1.79
N VAL A 30 7.84 -10.45 -2.42
CA VAL A 30 8.94 -10.75 -3.33
C VAL A 30 10.28 -10.65 -2.60
N ASP A 31 10.48 -9.59 -1.82
CA ASP A 31 11.81 -9.17 -1.37
C ASP A 31 12.17 -9.68 0.03
N TYR A 32 11.20 -10.17 0.81
CA TYR A 32 11.45 -10.63 2.18
C TYR A 32 12.53 -11.73 2.26
N GLY A 33 12.67 -12.56 1.22
CA GLY A 33 13.70 -13.59 1.15
C GLY A 33 15.15 -13.08 1.07
N GLY A 34 15.36 -11.81 0.67
CA GLY A 34 16.68 -11.14 0.74
C GLY A 34 17.05 -10.73 2.17
N ALA A 35 16.05 -10.33 2.95
CA ALA A 35 16.20 -9.89 4.33
C ALA A 35 16.41 -11.04 5.31
N VAL A 36 15.67 -12.15 5.13
CA VAL A 36 15.63 -13.29 6.05
C VAL A 36 15.78 -14.61 5.30
N ASN A 37 16.69 -15.45 5.78
CA ASN A 37 16.85 -16.82 5.31
C ASN A 37 16.97 -17.80 6.50
N ALA A 38 16.21 -18.89 6.45
CA ALA A 38 16.20 -19.94 7.48
C ALA A 38 16.09 -19.40 8.92
N GLY A 39 15.20 -18.42 9.14
CA GLY A 39 14.97 -17.83 10.47
C GLY A 39 16.01 -16.81 10.92
N ARG A 40 17.01 -16.50 10.08
CA ARG A 40 18.08 -15.55 10.40
C ARG A 40 18.00 -14.33 9.49
N VAL A 41 18.29 -13.16 10.04
CA VAL A 41 18.44 -11.93 9.27
C VAL A 41 19.76 -11.99 8.52
N THR A 42 19.69 -11.99 7.19
CA THR A 42 20.86 -12.00 6.30
C THR A 42 21.24 -10.60 5.83
N ASN A 43 20.26 -9.70 5.76
CA ASN A 43 20.47 -8.28 5.49
C ASN A 43 19.69 -7.43 6.51
N ALA A 44 20.41 -6.73 7.36
CA ALA A 44 19.82 -5.94 8.45
C ALA A 44 19.04 -4.71 7.96
N ALA A 45 19.51 -4.06 6.89
CA ALA A 45 18.83 -2.91 6.31
C ALA A 45 17.51 -3.33 5.66
N GLU A 46 17.54 -4.38 4.83
CA GLU A 46 16.33 -4.92 4.20
C GLU A 46 15.34 -5.46 5.25
N TYR A 47 15.81 -6.09 6.33
CA TYR A 47 14.91 -6.53 7.41
C TYR A 47 14.23 -5.37 8.14
N ALA A 48 14.95 -4.27 8.34
CA ALA A 48 14.36 -3.05 8.87
C ALA A 48 13.26 -2.52 7.93
N GLU A 49 13.53 -2.46 6.62
CA GLU A 49 12.53 -2.07 5.62
C GLU A 49 11.31 -3.01 5.62
N MET A 50 11.50 -4.34 5.67
CA MET A 50 10.38 -5.28 5.75
C MET A 50 9.52 -5.05 6.99
N THR A 51 10.13 -4.67 8.11
CA THR A 51 9.43 -4.33 9.35
C THR A 51 8.64 -3.03 9.22
N GLU A 52 9.24 -2.01 8.60
CA GLU A 52 8.59 -0.71 8.33
C GLU A 52 7.43 -0.85 7.33
N PHE A 53 7.62 -1.62 6.26
CA PHE A 53 6.57 -1.89 5.28
C PHE A 53 5.40 -2.64 5.91
N ALA A 54 5.66 -3.65 6.75
CA ALA A 54 4.60 -4.35 7.46
C ALA A 54 3.83 -3.42 8.43
N ALA A 55 4.51 -2.49 9.09
CA ALA A 55 3.87 -1.47 9.92
C ALA A 55 3.03 -0.51 9.09
N SER A 56 3.57 0.03 7.99
CA SER A 56 2.87 0.95 7.10
C SER A 56 1.63 0.31 6.45
N VAL A 57 1.70 -0.97 6.09
CA VAL A 57 0.52 -1.74 5.66
C VAL A 57 -0.55 -1.73 6.75
N ALA A 58 -0.20 -2.08 8.00
CA ALA A 58 -1.17 -2.13 9.09
C ALA A 58 -1.81 -0.76 9.39
N GLU A 59 -1.06 0.33 9.31
CA GLU A 59 -1.57 1.69 9.47
C GLU A 59 -2.56 2.07 8.36
N ARG A 60 -2.23 1.77 7.11
CA ARG A 60 -3.11 2.04 5.96
C ARG A 60 -4.38 1.21 6.01
N LEU A 61 -4.31 -0.04 6.45
CA LEU A 61 -5.50 -0.87 6.65
C LEU A 61 -6.43 -0.27 7.72
N GLN A 62 -5.89 0.42 8.72
CA GLN A 62 -6.69 1.14 9.72
C GLN A 62 -7.37 2.39 9.15
N SER A 63 -6.78 3.09 8.18
CA SER A 63 -7.41 4.26 7.57
C SER A 63 -8.52 3.90 6.54
N LEU A 64 -8.61 2.63 6.13
CA LEU A 64 -9.62 2.22 5.14
C LEU A 64 -11.07 2.43 5.64
N PRO A 65 -12.00 2.75 4.72
CA PRO A 65 -13.43 2.75 5.03
C PRO A 65 -13.89 1.42 5.65
N PRO A 66 -14.79 1.45 6.66
CA PRO A 66 -15.21 0.25 7.35
C PRO A 66 -15.99 -0.70 6.43
N THR A 67 -15.55 -1.96 6.39
CA THR A 67 -16.21 -3.08 5.70
C THR A 67 -16.00 -4.36 6.51
N ALA A 68 -16.74 -5.43 6.22
CA ALA A 68 -16.48 -6.73 6.84
C ALA A 68 -15.06 -7.26 6.54
N ALA A 69 -14.56 -7.00 5.33
CA ALA A 69 -13.21 -7.38 4.92
C ALA A 69 -12.11 -6.56 5.60
N ARG A 70 -12.40 -5.32 6.04
CA ARG A 70 -11.44 -4.53 6.83
C ARG A 70 -11.04 -5.25 8.10
N THR A 71 -12.00 -5.86 8.80
CA THR A 71 -11.74 -6.57 10.05
C THR A 71 -10.77 -7.73 9.85
N SER A 72 -10.95 -8.53 8.79
CA SER A 72 -10.01 -9.62 8.48
C SER A 72 -8.65 -9.09 8.04
N LEU A 73 -8.60 -8.04 7.21
CA LEU A 73 -7.35 -7.40 6.80
C LEU A 73 -6.56 -6.85 8.00
N LEU A 74 -7.22 -6.26 8.99
CA LEU A 74 -6.56 -5.79 10.22
C LEU A 74 -5.95 -6.94 11.03
N ALA A 75 -6.66 -8.05 11.14
CA ALA A 75 -6.13 -9.25 11.80
C ALA A 75 -4.92 -9.82 11.03
N ASP A 76 -5.00 -9.88 9.70
CA ASP A 76 -3.89 -10.31 8.84
C ASP A 76 -2.70 -9.35 8.89
N GLY A 77 -2.92 -8.04 9.02
CA GLY A 77 -1.87 -7.05 9.22
C GLY A 77 -1.11 -7.27 10.54
N ALA A 78 -1.83 -7.59 11.62
CA ALA A 78 -1.21 -7.98 12.89
C ALA A 78 -0.42 -9.30 12.75
N ARG A 79 -0.98 -10.28 12.04
CA ARG A 79 -0.31 -11.55 11.74
C ARG A 79 0.96 -11.36 10.91
N LEU A 80 0.94 -10.47 9.92
CA LEU A 80 2.10 -10.15 9.09
C LEU A 80 3.25 -9.59 9.94
N LYS A 81 2.96 -8.62 10.80
CA LYS A 81 3.95 -8.08 11.75
C LYS A 81 4.54 -9.17 12.64
N ALA A 82 3.70 -10.10 13.12
CA ALA A 82 4.16 -11.22 13.94
C ALA A 82 5.07 -12.19 13.16
N LEU A 83 4.72 -12.55 11.92
CA LEU A 83 5.56 -13.40 11.07
C LEU A 83 6.92 -12.75 10.78
N VAL A 84 6.94 -11.46 10.45
CA VAL A 84 8.18 -10.71 10.22
C VAL A 84 9.05 -10.69 11.48
N ALA A 85 8.46 -10.36 12.64
CA ALA A 85 9.18 -10.34 13.92
C ALA A 85 9.77 -11.71 14.29
N ALA A 86 9.02 -12.78 14.04
CA ALA A 86 9.42 -14.16 14.25
C ALA A 86 10.44 -14.67 13.21
N LYS A 87 10.79 -13.86 12.20
CA LYS A 87 11.67 -14.25 11.08
C LYS A 87 11.15 -15.53 10.41
N ALA A 88 9.84 -15.58 10.18
CA ALA A 88 9.19 -16.72 9.54
C ALA A 88 9.79 -17.00 8.15
N SER A 89 9.43 -18.14 7.56
CA SER A 89 9.91 -18.47 6.22
C SER A 89 9.42 -17.44 5.20
N SER A 90 10.21 -17.19 4.16
CA SER A 90 9.79 -16.32 3.05
C SER A 90 8.53 -16.84 2.35
N ALA A 91 8.31 -18.16 2.34
CA ALA A 91 7.10 -18.78 1.82
C ALA A 91 5.85 -18.38 2.64
N ASP A 92 5.93 -18.43 3.98
CA ASP A 92 4.80 -18.08 4.85
C ASP A 92 4.44 -16.59 4.74
N VAL A 93 5.46 -15.72 4.74
CA VAL A 93 5.28 -14.28 4.58
C VAL A 93 4.65 -13.98 3.22
N ALA A 94 5.19 -14.55 2.14
CA ALA A 94 4.70 -14.31 0.79
C ALA A 94 3.30 -14.89 0.55
N GLN A 95 2.94 -16.01 1.19
CA GLN A 95 1.59 -16.55 1.14
C GLN A 95 0.59 -15.58 1.80
N LEU A 96 0.90 -15.08 3.00
CA LEU A 96 0.02 -14.16 3.71
C LEU A 96 -0.13 -12.84 2.94
N THR A 97 0.97 -12.23 2.50
CA THR A 97 0.90 -10.93 1.82
C THR A 97 0.14 -10.98 0.50
N ARG A 98 0.29 -12.05 -0.30
CA ARG A 98 -0.51 -12.26 -1.52
C ARG A 98 -2.00 -12.45 -1.22
N ALA A 99 -2.34 -13.20 -0.16
CA ALA A 99 -3.72 -13.36 0.28
C ALA A 99 -4.33 -12.02 0.73
N MET A 100 -3.58 -11.22 1.49
CA MET A 100 -3.97 -9.87 1.88
C MET A 100 -4.17 -8.97 0.66
N ALA A 101 -3.27 -8.98 -0.31
CA ALA A 101 -3.37 -8.17 -1.52
C ALA A 101 -4.63 -8.52 -2.34
N SER A 102 -4.94 -9.81 -2.47
CA SER A 102 -6.16 -10.28 -3.13
C SER A 102 -7.42 -9.80 -2.40
N THR A 103 -7.47 -9.94 -1.07
CA THR A 103 -8.59 -9.48 -0.25
C THR A 103 -8.77 -7.96 -0.31
N LEU A 104 -7.66 -7.21 -0.26
CA LEU A 104 -7.65 -5.76 -0.34
C LEU A 104 -8.27 -5.26 -1.65
N LEU A 105 -7.82 -5.78 -2.80
CA LEU A 105 -8.35 -5.34 -4.10
C LEU A 105 -9.80 -5.76 -4.34
N LYS A 106 -10.23 -6.92 -3.79
CA LYS A 106 -11.64 -7.35 -3.85
C LYS A 106 -12.55 -6.43 -3.04
N ALA A 107 -12.11 -6.03 -1.85
CA ALA A 107 -12.91 -5.20 -0.94
C ALA A 107 -12.89 -3.71 -1.30
N TYR A 108 -11.79 -3.24 -1.91
CA TYR A 108 -11.56 -1.84 -2.24
C TYR A 108 -11.09 -1.73 -3.70
N PRO A 109 -12.00 -1.85 -4.67
CA PRO A 109 -11.64 -1.79 -6.09
C PRO A 109 -11.10 -0.41 -6.45
N ILE A 110 -9.95 -0.39 -7.13
CA ILE A 110 -9.36 0.82 -7.68
C ILE A 110 -9.94 1.00 -9.10
N PRO A 111 -10.63 2.13 -9.40
CA PRO A 111 -11.17 2.35 -10.73
C PRO A 111 -10.04 2.44 -11.77
N LEU A 112 -10.14 1.63 -12.82
CA LEU A 112 -9.11 1.50 -13.87
C LEU A 112 -9.08 2.69 -14.84
N ALA A 113 -10.15 3.49 -14.89
CA ALA A 113 -10.25 4.64 -15.77
C ALA A 113 -11.15 5.73 -15.16
N PRO A 114 -10.93 7.01 -15.53
CA PRO A 114 -11.88 8.07 -15.24
C PRO A 114 -13.24 7.74 -15.89
N ALA A 115 -14.34 8.11 -15.21
CA ALA A 115 -15.69 7.91 -15.74
C ALA A 115 -15.99 8.71 -17.02
N ARG A 116 -15.13 9.66 -17.39
CA ARG A 116 -15.27 10.52 -18.57
C ARG A 116 -13.92 10.74 -19.23
N ALA A 117 -13.91 10.86 -20.55
CA ALA A 117 -12.72 11.21 -21.30
C ALA A 117 -12.17 12.59 -20.88
N PRO A 118 -10.84 12.80 -20.92
CA PRO A 118 -10.23 14.11 -20.72
C PRO A 118 -10.71 15.13 -21.76
N ASP A 119 -10.84 16.39 -21.35
CA ASP A 119 -11.13 17.50 -22.27
C ASP A 119 -9.89 17.84 -23.12
N LEU A 120 -9.95 17.51 -24.41
CA LEU A 120 -8.85 17.72 -25.36
C LEU A 120 -8.60 19.21 -25.65
N THR A 121 -9.65 20.04 -25.63
CA THR A 121 -9.50 21.50 -25.84
C THR A 121 -8.74 22.12 -24.68
N ARG A 122 -9.06 21.71 -23.45
CA ARG A 122 -8.30 22.10 -22.25
C ARG A 122 -6.86 21.57 -22.31
N GLY A 123 -6.66 20.33 -22.73
CA GLY A 123 -5.33 19.77 -22.95
C GLY A 123 -4.50 20.61 -23.92
N ALA A 124 -5.07 20.97 -25.07
CA ALA A 124 -4.41 21.80 -26.07
C ALA A 124 -4.02 23.20 -25.55
N ALA A 125 -4.76 23.77 -24.59
CA ALA A 125 -4.39 25.03 -23.97
C ALA A 125 -3.20 24.90 -23.00
N LEU A 126 -3.08 23.76 -22.30
CA LEU A 126 -2.01 23.51 -21.32
C LEU A 126 -0.66 23.16 -21.97
N PHE A 127 -0.67 22.54 -23.16
CA PHE A 127 0.54 22.10 -23.88
C PHE A 127 1.04 23.11 -24.94
N LYS A 128 0.64 24.38 -24.86
CA LYS A 128 1.05 25.48 -25.77
C LYS A 128 2.31 26.24 -25.30
N GLN A 129 3.21 25.60 -24.55
CA GLN A 129 4.44 26.22 -24.06
C GLN A 129 5.58 26.07 -25.06
#